data_AF-A0A2N9N984-F1
#
_entry.id   AF-A0A2N9N984-F1
#
_cell.length_a   1.000
_cell.length_b   1.000
_cell.length_c   1.000
_cell.angle_alpha   90.00
_cell.angle_beta   90.00
_cell.angle_gamma   90.00
#
_symmetry.space_group_name_H-M   'P 1'
#
loop_
_entity.id
_entity.type
_entity.pdbx_description
1 polymer ?
#
loop_
_entity_poly.entity_id
_entity_poly.type
_entity_poly.pdbx_seq_one_letter_code
_entity_poly.pdbx_strand_id
1 'polypeptide(L)'
;MAISTAFALVSGLLDVEDAEHILATQHALGLPITRAGLTMDMLLRGIHDARKHRGGQLRMPILCGIGEAMFIDEISEPRLEEALAFIRSWSSGGRKQSRYTA
;
A
#
# COMPACT_ATOMS: atom_id res chain seq x y z
N MET A 1 3.77 -1.13 -3.80
CA MET A 1 4.18 -0.24 -2.70
C MET A 1 2.98 0.50 -2.13
N ALA A 2 2.27 1.36 -2.87
CA ALA A 2 1.11 2.10 -2.34
C ALA A 2 0.10 1.30 -1.49
N ILE A 3 -0.42 0.16 -1.98
CA ILE A 3 -1.41 -0.64 -1.22
C ILE A 3 -0.83 -1.23 0.08
N SER A 4 0.43 -1.68 0.07
CA SER A 4 1.09 -2.22 1.27
C SER A 4 1.44 -1.12 2.26
N THR A 5 1.81 0.08 1.79
CA THR A 5 2.01 1.27 2.64
C THR A 5 0.70 1.66 3.32
N ALA A 6 -0.41 1.73 2.57
CA ALA A 6 -1.71 2.02 3.13
C ALA A 6 -2.17 0.95 4.13
N PHE A 7 -1.92 -0.33 3.84
CA PHE A 7 -2.22 -1.42 4.77
C PHE A 7 -1.42 -1.29 6.07
N ALA A 8 -0.14 -0.95 6.00
CA ALA A 8 0.70 -0.72 7.17
C ALA A 8 0.16 0.44 8.03
N LEU A 9 -0.20 1.55 7.39
CA LEU A 9 -0.79 2.72 8.05
C LEU A 9 -2.09 2.37 8.78
N VAL A 10 -3.07 1.80 8.08
CA VAL A 10 -4.38 1.48 8.70
C VAL A 10 -4.28 0.38 9.76
N SER A 11 -3.24 -0.45 9.68
CA SER A 11 -2.94 -1.47 10.69
C SER A 11 -2.15 -0.92 11.89
N GLY A 12 -1.79 0.37 11.90
CA GLY A 12 -1.01 1.01 12.97
C GLY A 12 0.45 0.57 13.02
N LEU A 13 0.98 0.04 11.92
CA LEU A 13 2.38 -0.40 11.80
C LEU A 13 3.29 0.69 11.25
N LEU A 14 2.73 1.69 10.55
CA LEU A 14 3.47 2.77 9.92
C LEU A 14 2.81 4.10 10.25
N ASP A 15 3.63 5.11 10.57
CA ASP A 15 3.13 6.45 10.85
C ASP A 15 2.61 7.15 9.59
N VAL A 16 1.67 8.08 9.79
CA VAL A 16 1.02 8.81 8.69
C VAL A 16 2.02 9.64 7.87
N GLU A 17 3.01 10.25 8.52
CA GLU A 17 4.05 11.05 7.87
C GLU A 17 4.91 10.19 6.92
N ASP A 18 5.35 9.03 7.39
CA ASP A 18 6.11 8.07 6.57
C ASP A 18 5.27 7.54 5.40
N ALA A 19 4.00 7.23 5.64
CA ALA A 19 3.08 6.80 4.59
C ALA A 19 2.90 7.87 3.51
N GLU A 20 2.73 9.14 3.91
CA GLU A 20 2.63 10.27 2.99
C GLU A 20 3.91 10.48 2.20
N HIS A 21 5.08 10.43 2.84
CA HIS A 21 6.37 10.53 2.16
C HIS A 21 6.56 9.44 1.11
N ILE A 22 6.22 8.19 1.42
CA ILE A 22 6.34 7.08 0.48
C ILE A 22 5.41 7.27 -0.72
N LEU A 23 4.15 7.64 -0.49
CA LEU A 23 3.19 7.85 -1.57
C LEU A 23 3.54 9.06 -2.43
N ALA A 24 3.96 10.17 -1.81
CA ALA A 24 4.43 11.35 -2.54
C ALA A 24 5.65 11.04 -3.40
N THR A 25 6.63 10.29 -2.85
CA THR A 25 7.83 9.86 -3.60
C THR A 25 7.44 8.95 -4.77
N GLN A 26 6.61 7.94 -4.54
CA GLN A 26 6.11 7.06 -5.60
C GLN A 26 5.42 7.86 -6.71
N HIS A 27 4.58 8.83 -6.36
CA HIS A 27 3.89 9.70 -7.31
C HIS A 27 4.85 10.62 -8.09
N ALA A 28 5.80 11.25 -7.41
CA ALA A 28 6.80 12.13 -8.02
C ALA A 28 7.68 11.41 -9.04
N LEU A 29 7.93 10.11 -8.84
CA LEU A 29 8.61 9.24 -9.80
C LEU A 29 7.73 8.82 -10.99
N GLY A 30 6.49 9.30 -11.07
CA GLY A 30 5.53 8.95 -12.13
C GLY A 30 4.92 7.56 -11.97
N LEU A 31 5.07 6.92 -10.80
CA LEU A 31 4.49 5.60 -10.55
C LEU A 31 3.03 5.73 -10.09
N PRO A 32 2.13 4.84 -10.55
CA PRO A 32 0.71 4.92 -10.21
C PRO A 32 0.49 4.56 -8.73
N ILE A 33 -0.25 5.38 -8.00
CA ILE A 33 -0.68 5.06 -6.62
C ILE A 33 -1.82 4.04 -6.62
N THR A 34 -2.76 4.21 -7.54
CA THR A 34 -3.86 3.27 -7.76
C THR A 34 -4.24 3.27 -9.23
N ARG A 35 -5.13 2.35 -9.61
CA ARG A 35 -5.76 2.30 -10.94
C ARG A 35 -7.22 1.90 -10.79
N ALA A 36 -8.07 2.37 -11.70
CA ALA A 36 -9.52 2.13 -11.64
C ALA A 36 -9.89 0.63 -11.54
N GLY A 37 -9.11 -0.24 -12.19
CA GLY A 37 -9.33 -1.69 -12.17
C GLY A 37 -8.78 -2.43 -10.95
N LEU A 38 -8.20 -1.78 -9.94
CA LEU A 38 -7.73 -2.47 -8.73
C LEU A 38 -8.93 -2.81 -7.82
N THR A 39 -9.31 -4.07 -7.75
CA THR A 39 -10.45 -4.55 -6.95
C THR A 39 -10.00 -5.35 -5.73
N MET A 40 -10.91 -5.50 -4.76
CA MET A 40 -10.67 -6.31 -3.56
C MET A 40 -10.44 -7.80 -3.89
N ASP A 41 -11.25 -8.36 -4.79
CA ASP A 41 -11.06 -9.74 -5.28
C ASP A 41 -9.67 -9.98 -5.89
N MET A 42 -9.12 -9.02 -6.64
CA MET A 42 -7.75 -9.12 -7.15
C MET A 42 -6.70 -9.14 -6.04
N LEU A 43 -6.89 -8.34 -4.97
CA LEU A 43 -5.99 -8.31 -3.83
C LEU A 43 -6.04 -9.64 -3.07
N LEU A 44 -7.24 -10.15 -2.79
CA LEU A 44 -7.44 -11.43 -2.09
C LEU A 44 -6.85 -12.61 -2.88
N ARG A 45 -7.06 -12.65 -4.20
CA ARG A 45 -6.43 -13.65 -5.07
C ARG A 45 -4.90 -13.55 -5.02
N GLY A 46 -4.35 -12.33 -5.10
CA GLY A 46 -2.91 -12.12 -4.98
C GLY A 46 -2.33 -12.62 -3.65
N ILE A 47 -3.04 -12.40 -2.54
CA ILE A 47 -2.65 -12.89 -1.21
C ILE A 47 -2.69 -14.42 -1.17
N HIS A 48 -3.75 -15.03 -1.70
CA HIS A 48 -3.89 -16.48 -1.77
C HIS A 48 -2.77 -17.12 -2.61
N ASP A 49 -2.49 -16.56 -3.78
CA ASP A 49 -1.44 -17.05 -4.68
C ASP A 49 -0.04 -16.88 -4.05
N ALA A 50 0.22 -15.75 -3.39
CA ALA A 50 1.46 -15.53 -2.67
C ALA A 50 1.65 -16.55 -1.53
N ARG A 51 0.59 -16.85 -0.78
CA ARG A 51 0.60 -17.88 0.27
C ARG A 51 0.90 -19.27 -0.30
N LYS A 52 0.23 -19.64 -1.41
CA LYS A 52 0.47 -20.92 -2.10
C LYS A 52 1.92 -21.03 -2.58
N HIS A 53 2.46 -19.94 -3.15
CA HIS A 53 3.83 -19.90 -3.66
C HIS A 53 4.90 -20.02 -2.56
N ARG A 54 4.55 -19.64 -1.32
CA ARG A 54 5.47 -19.60 -0.17
C ARG A 54 5.23 -20.75 0.82
N GLY A 55 4.72 -21.88 0.33
CA GLY A 55 4.58 -23.11 1.13
C GLY A 55 3.50 -23.02 2.20
N GLY A 56 2.43 -22.24 1.97
CA GLY A 56 1.28 -22.11 2.88
C GLY A 56 1.37 -20.94 3.86
N GLN A 57 2.51 -20.27 3.93
CA GLN A 57 2.70 -19.04 4.71
C GLN A 57 2.75 -17.84 3.77
N LEU A 58 2.25 -16.69 4.20
CA LEU A 58 2.29 -15.49 3.36
C LEU A 58 3.67 -14.81 3.46
N ARG A 59 4.24 -14.72 4.66
CA ARG A 59 5.53 -14.06 4.96
C ARG A 59 5.67 -12.76 4.17
N MET A 60 4.64 -11.93 4.16
CA MET A 60 4.63 -10.68 3.40
C MET A 60 5.51 -9.68 4.13
N PRO A 61 6.55 -9.11 3.49
CA PRO A 61 7.25 -7.97 4.07
C PRO A 61 6.28 -6.78 4.13
N ILE A 62 6.18 -6.16 5.29
CA ILE A 62 5.38 -4.97 5.53
C ILE A 62 6.26 -3.92 6.21
N LEU A 63 6.05 -2.66 5.85
CA LEU A 63 6.80 -1.53 6.40
C LEU A 63 6.39 -1.28 7.85
N CYS A 64 7.38 -1.01 8.70
CA CYS A 64 7.17 -0.53 10.08
C CYS A 64 7.93 0.78 10.38
N GLY A 65 8.40 1.45 9.33
CA GLY A 65 9.15 2.69 9.33
C GLY A 65 9.90 2.85 8.00
N ILE A 66 10.43 4.04 7.70
CA ILE A 66 11.34 4.20 6.55
C ILE A 66 12.67 3.46 6.82
N GLY A 67 13.01 2.50 5.94
CA GLY A 67 14.19 1.66 6.10
C GLY A 67 13.97 0.43 7.00
N GLU A 68 12.76 0.25 7.54
CA GLU A 68 12.40 -0.83 8.45
C GLU A 68 11.25 -1.67 7.90
N ALA A 69 11.34 -3.00 8.07
CA ALA A 69 10.31 -3.92 7.67
C ALA A 69 10.25 -5.14 8.59
N MET A 70 9.05 -5.70 8.71
CA MET A 70 8.80 -6.97 9.37
C MET A 70 8.03 -7.91 8.44
N PHE A 71 7.87 -9.17 8.83
CA PHE A 71 7.05 -10.13 8.11
C PHE A 71 5.71 -10.35 8.81
N ILE A 72 4.63 -10.34 8.03
CA ILE A 72 3.29 -10.69 8.49
C ILE A 72 2.75 -11.88 7.70
N ASP A 73 1.98 -12.72 8.38
CA ASP A 73 1.32 -13.89 7.79
C ASP A 73 -0.18 -13.73 7.62
N GLU A 74 -0.78 -12.76 8.31
CA GLU A 74 -2.21 -12.52 8.33
C GLU A 74 -2.53 -11.15 7.72
N ILE A 75 -3.56 -11.11 6.88
CA ILE A 75 -4.08 -9.89 6.28
C ILE A 75 -5.57 -9.85 6.61
N SER A 76 -5.97 -8.83 7.36
CA SER A 76 -7.38 -8.57 7.65
C SER A 76 -8.06 -7.95 6.43
N GLU A 77 -9.14 -8.58 5.95
CA GLU A 77 -9.95 -8.09 4.84
C GLU A 77 -10.52 -6.68 5.09
N PRO A 78 -11.13 -6.39 6.26
CA PRO A 78 -11.57 -5.03 6.59
C PRO A 78 -10.45 -3.98 6.51
N ARG A 79 -9.25 -4.30 7.02
CA ARG A 79 -8.09 -3.41 6.91
C ARG A 79 -7.62 -3.24 5.46
N LEU A 80 -7.74 -4.27 4.65
CA LEU A 80 -7.38 -4.20 3.23
C LEU A 80 -8.37 -3.33 2.43
N GLU A 81 -9.66 -3.37 2.80
CA GLU A 81 -10.68 -2.44 2.25
C GLU A 81 -10.39 -0.99 2.66
N GLU A 82 -10.09 -0.74 3.94
CA GLU A 82 -9.67 0.58 4.43
C GLU A 82 -8.43 1.08 3.67
N ALA A 83 -7.43 0.23 3.47
CA ALA A 83 -6.22 0.56 2.71
C ALA A 83 -6.53 0.89 1.24
N LEU A 84 -7.43 0.12 0.61
CA LEU A 84 -7.85 0.38 -0.78
C LEU A 84 -8.62 1.71 -0.90
N ALA A 85 -9.48 2.02 0.07
CA ALA A 85 -10.18 3.31 0.14
C ALA A 85 -9.19 4.47 0.33
N PHE A 86 -8.20 4.30 1.21
CA PHE A 86 -7.16 5.29 1.47
C PHE A 86 -6.36 5.65 0.21
N ILE A 87 -5.85 4.67 -0.54
CA ILE A 87 -5.07 4.99 -1.76
C ILE A 87 -5.94 5.60 -2.87
N ARG A 88 -7.25 5.31 -2.89
CA ARG A 88 -8.21 5.91 -3.83
C ARG A 88 -8.49 7.37 -3.49
N SER A 89 -8.65 7.71 -2.21
CA SER A 89 -8.82 9.10 -1.77
C SER A 89 -7.54 9.91 -1.95
N TRP A 90 -6.38 9.34 -1.61
CA TRP A 90 -5.09 9.97 -1.83
C TRP A 90 -4.89 10.30 -3.32
N SER A 91 -5.19 9.37 -4.21
CA SER A 91 -5.03 9.57 -5.66
C SER A 91 -6.01 10.58 -6.26
N SER A 92 -7.21 10.76 -5.68
CA SER A 92 -8.18 11.76 -6.16
C SER A 92 -7.84 13.18 -5.67
N GLY A 93 -7.21 13.28 -4.48
CA GLY A 93 -6.71 14.53 -3.89
C GLY A 93 -5.33 14.98 -4.37
N GLY A 94 -4.46 14.05 -4.81
CA GLY A 94 -3.07 14.29 -5.21
C GLY A 94 -2.84 15.08 -6.51
N ARG A 95 -3.90 15.57 -7.17
CA ARG A 95 -3.78 16.38 -8.42
C ARG A 95 -3.24 17.79 -8.21
N LYS A 96 -2.79 18.16 -7.01
CA LYS A 96 -2.18 19.47 -6.73
C LYS A 96 -0.80 19.31 -6.09
N GLN A 97 0.23 19.17 -6.93
CA GLN A 97 1.49 19.93 -6.89
C GLN A 97 2.54 19.29 -7.81
N SER A 98 2.53 19.68 -9.08
CA SER A 98 3.78 19.74 -9.85
C SER A 98 4.35 21.14 -9.62
N ARG A 99 5.25 21.27 -8.64
CA ARG A 99 6.14 22.42 -8.47
C ARG A 99 7.59 21.94 -8.53
N TYR A 100 7.96 21.36 -9.66
CA TYR A 100 9.35 21.33 -10.12
C TYR A 100 9.34 21.68 -11.62
N THR A 101 9.20 22.97 -11.89
CA THR A 101 9.75 23.57 -13.10
C THR A 101 11.23 23.78 -12.83
N ALA A 102 12.07 23.03 -13.54
CA ALA A 102 13.48 23.35 -13.73
C ALA A 102 13.62 24.60 -14.61
#